data_AF-A0A8R7U5K5-F1
#
_entry.id   AF-A0A8R7U5K5-F1
#
_cell.length_a   1.000
_cell.length_b   1.000
_cell.length_c   1.000
_cell.angle_alpha   90.00
_cell.angle_beta   90.00
_cell.angle_gamma   90.00
#
_symmetry.space_group_name_H-M   'P 1'
#
loop_
_entity.id
_entity.type
_entity.pdbx_description
1 polymer ?
#
loop_
_entity_poly.entity_id
_entity_poly.type
_entity_poly.pdbx_seq_one_letter_code
_entity_poly.pdbx_strand_id
1 'polypeptide(L)'
;MLNLQLGIRHAVGKQGPITLDLKSSAFDPKEKVWTRFPPEGSKYTPPHSSCDFRWKDYCPQVFRTLRKLFKVDAADYMLSLCGDQALRELSSPGKSGSFFYLTSNDQYMIKTMKKAEVKIFLKMLRAYYNHVRSFENTLVTKFFGLHCVKLSGANQKKVVQDKARVEHANKS
;
A
#
# COMPACT_ATOMS: atom_id res chain seq x y z
N MET A 1 -3.64 10.27 -9.59
CA MET A 1 -2.33 9.77 -9.15
C MET A 1 -1.84 10.44 -7.87
N LEU A 2 -1.80 11.77 -7.80
CA LEU A 2 -1.23 12.52 -6.68
C LEU A 2 -1.72 12.07 -5.27
N ASN A 3 -3.02 11.82 -5.08
CA ASN A 3 -3.56 11.40 -3.77
C ASN A 3 -2.95 10.08 -3.26
N LEU A 4 -2.64 9.17 -4.19
CA LEU A 4 -2.02 7.89 -3.88
C LEU A 4 -0.58 8.10 -3.42
N GLN A 5 0.18 8.93 -4.14
CA GLN A 5 1.57 9.25 -3.82
C GLN A 5 1.68 10.00 -2.48
N LEU A 6 0.83 11.00 -2.24
CA LEU A 6 0.76 11.71 -0.96
C LEU A 6 0.42 10.77 0.21
N GLY A 7 -0.55 9.88 0.01
CA GLY A 7 -0.97 8.91 1.01
C GLY A 7 0.11 7.89 1.34
N ILE A 8 0.75 7.30 0.33
CA ILE A 8 1.84 6.33 0.50
C ILE A 8 3.04 7.01 1.18
N ARG A 9 3.47 8.19 0.70
CA ARG A 9 4.57 8.95 1.32
C ARG A 9 4.32 9.22 2.80
N HIS A 10 3.09 9.62 3.15
CA HIS A 10 2.70 9.82 4.55
C HIS A 10 2.68 8.53 5.37
N ALA A 11 2.17 7.43 4.81
CA ALA A 11 2.11 6.14 5.47
C ALA A 11 3.51 5.58 5.76
N VAL A 12 4.42 5.66 4.78
CA VAL A 12 5.78 5.15 4.88
C VAL A 12 6.67 6.06 5.71
N GLY A 13 6.48 7.38 5.64
CA GLY A 13 7.26 8.36 6.40
C GLY A 13 7.04 8.28 7.92
N LYS A 14 5.93 7.68 8.38
CA LYS A 14 5.72 7.37 9.80
C LYS A 14 6.69 6.29 10.24
N GLN A 15 7.77 6.69 10.88
CA GLN A 15 8.70 5.78 11.54
C GLN A 15 8.09 5.19 12.81
N GLY A 16 8.55 4.01 13.19
CA GLY A 16 8.20 3.39 14.46
C GLY A 16 8.98 2.09 14.63
N PRO A 17 9.03 1.55 15.86
CA PRO A 17 9.84 0.37 16.16
C PRO A 17 9.42 -0.79 15.26
N ILE A 18 10.41 -1.49 14.72
CA ILE A 18 10.18 -2.69 13.91
C ILE A 18 10.43 -3.91 14.79
N THR A 19 9.34 -4.63 15.09
CA THR A 19 9.38 -5.92 15.77
C THR A 19 8.74 -6.99 14.88
N LEU A 20 9.28 -8.21 14.93
CA LEU A 20 8.72 -9.38 14.23
C LEU A 20 7.55 -10.01 15.01
N ASP A 21 7.46 -9.74 16.31
CA ASP A 21 6.42 -10.27 17.19
C ASP A 21 5.31 -9.23 17.34
N LEU A 22 4.43 -9.21 16.33
CA LEU A 22 3.31 -8.29 16.25
C LEU A 22 2.15 -8.76 17.13
N LYS A 23 1.62 -7.85 17.95
CA LYS A 23 0.42 -8.10 18.76
C LYS A 23 -0.80 -8.37 17.87
N SER A 24 -1.80 -9.06 18.42
CA SER A 24 -3.04 -9.37 17.69
C SER A 24 -3.76 -8.12 17.14
N SER A 25 -3.64 -6.98 17.83
CA SER A 25 -4.21 -5.69 17.44
C SER A 25 -3.58 -5.11 16.16
N ALA A 26 -2.33 -5.44 15.83
CA ALA A 26 -1.67 -4.95 14.61
C ALA A 26 -2.35 -5.45 13.33
N PHE A 27 -3.09 -6.57 13.42
CA PHE A 27 -3.84 -7.16 12.32
C PHE A 27 -5.33 -6.75 12.32
N ASP A 28 -5.76 -5.87 13.23
CA ASP A 28 -7.16 -5.42 13.25
C ASP A 28 -7.41 -4.33 12.19
N PRO A 29 -8.17 -4.63 11.11
CA PRO A 29 -8.46 -3.63 10.09
C PRO A 29 -9.48 -2.59 10.56
N LYS A 30 -10.07 -2.75 11.74
CA LYS A 30 -11.09 -1.84 12.28
C LYS A 30 -10.48 -0.58 12.88
N GLU A 31 -9.16 -0.45 12.95
CA GLU A 31 -8.53 0.82 13.31
C GLU A 31 -9.10 1.92 12.40
N LYS A 32 -9.87 2.86 13.00
CA LYS A 32 -10.66 3.87 12.27
C LYS A 32 -9.86 5.14 12.02
N VAL A 33 -8.54 5.07 12.03
CA VAL A 33 -7.68 6.23 11.84
C VAL A 33 -7.71 6.62 10.35
N TRP A 34 -8.43 7.70 10.06
CA TRP A 34 -8.41 8.37 8.77
C TRP A 34 -7.55 9.63 8.89
N THR A 35 -6.54 9.76 8.06
CA THR A 35 -5.78 11.00 7.92
C THR A 35 -6.45 11.88 6.87
N ARG A 36 -6.71 13.14 7.19
CA ARG A 36 -7.25 14.12 6.24
C ARG A 36 -6.10 14.82 5.50
N PHE A 37 -6.29 15.00 4.20
CA PHE A 37 -5.40 15.72 3.29
C PHE A 37 -6.21 16.85 2.65
N PRO A 38 -6.34 17.99 3.35
CA PRO A 38 -6.95 19.18 2.77
C PRO A 38 -5.93 19.89 1.83
N PRO A 39 -6.39 20.56 0.75
CA PRO A 39 -5.51 21.27 -0.18
C PRO A 39 -4.54 22.25 0.48
N GLU A 40 -5.01 22.97 1.50
CA GLU A 40 -4.24 23.92 2.31
C GLU A 40 -3.23 23.27 3.27
N GLY A 41 -3.25 21.94 3.40
CA GLY A 41 -2.44 21.20 4.36
C GLY A 41 -2.98 21.25 5.79
N SER A 42 -2.29 20.56 6.69
CA SER A 42 -2.62 20.53 8.12
C SER A 42 -1.35 20.40 8.96
N LYS A 43 -1.50 20.34 10.30
CA LYS A 43 -0.39 19.99 11.20
C LYS A 43 0.31 18.68 10.83
N TYR A 44 -0.38 17.75 10.19
CA TYR A 44 0.12 16.40 9.91
C TYR A 44 0.31 16.09 8.42
N THR A 45 -0.13 16.96 7.52
CA THR A 45 -0.11 16.70 6.07
C THR A 45 0.30 17.97 5.32
N PRO A 46 1.17 17.88 4.30
CA PRO A 46 1.63 19.05 3.57
C PRO A 46 0.51 19.62 2.67
N PRO A 47 0.57 20.93 2.33
CA PRO A 47 -0.26 21.51 1.29
C PRO A 47 -0.06 20.82 -0.07
N HIS A 48 -1.11 20.79 -0.91
CA HIS A 48 -1.06 20.14 -2.21
C HIS A 48 -2.13 20.66 -3.18
N SER A 49 -1.92 20.42 -4.48
CA SER A 49 -2.83 20.85 -5.55
C SER A 49 -4.03 19.93 -5.79
N SER A 50 -4.15 18.79 -5.11
CA SER A 50 -5.34 17.93 -5.24
C SER A 50 -6.50 18.39 -4.35
N CYS A 51 -7.70 17.88 -4.63
CA CYS A 51 -8.88 18.11 -3.80
C CYS A 51 -8.74 17.47 -2.41
N ASP A 52 -9.60 17.86 -1.48
CA ASP A 52 -9.66 17.24 -0.15
C ASP A 52 -9.92 15.73 -0.29
N PHE A 53 -9.07 14.94 0.36
CA PHE A 53 -9.29 13.51 0.52
C PHE A 53 -8.94 13.01 1.91
N ARG A 54 -9.41 11.80 2.20
CA ARG A 54 -9.06 11.04 3.40
C ARG A 54 -8.32 9.78 3.01
N TRP A 55 -7.27 9.49 3.76
CA TRP A 55 -6.43 8.32 3.60
C TRP A 55 -6.58 7.40 4.81
N LYS A 56 -6.69 6.10 4.54
CA LYS A 56 -6.60 5.06 5.55
C LYS A 56 -5.52 4.07 5.14
N ASP A 57 -4.62 3.78 6.08
CA ASP A 57 -3.67 2.70 5.98
C ASP A 57 -4.18 1.49 6.77
N TYR A 58 -4.19 0.30 6.16
CA TYR A 58 -4.63 -0.92 6.85
C TYR A 58 -3.43 -1.63 7.45
N CYS A 59 -3.49 -1.95 8.75
CA CYS A 59 -2.48 -2.75 9.43
C CYS A 59 -1.04 -2.25 9.17
N PRO A 60 -0.73 -0.95 9.36
CA PRO A 60 0.52 -0.33 8.93
C PRO A 60 1.78 -1.02 9.47
N GLN A 61 1.72 -1.50 10.72
CA GLN A 61 2.83 -2.23 11.35
C GLN A 61 3.12 -3.56 10.63
N VAL A 62 2.08 -4.29 10.22
CA VAL A 62 2.23 -5.56 9.49
C VAL A 62 2.94 -5.33 8.16
N PHE A 63 2.51 -4.34 7.38
CA PHE A 63 3.12 -4.03 6.09
C PHE A 63 4.52 -3.41 6.20
N ARG A 64 4.80 -2.66 7.26
CA ARG A 64 6.17 -2.21 7.55
C ARG A 64 7.08 -3.41 7.81
N THR A 65 6.65 -4.37 8.61
CA THR A 65 7.45 -5.57 8.89
C THR A 65 7.58 -6.48 7.66
N LEU A 66 6.53 -6.63 6.85
CA LEU A 66 6.59 -7.38 5.59
C LEU A 66 7.62 -6.78 4.62
N ARG A 67 7.65 -5.44 4.46
CA ARG A 67 8.67 -4.78 3.64
C ARG A 67 10.09 -5.10 4.13
N LYS A 68 10.31 -5.08 5.46
CA LYS A 68 11.60 -5.48 6.04
C LYS A 68 11.95 -6.95 5.78
N LEU A 69 10.99 -7.87 5.95
CA LEU A 69 11.20 -9.30 5.67
C LEU A 69 11.57 -9.55 4.20
N PHE A 70 11.00 -8.76 3.28
CA PHE A 70 11.34 -8.80 1.86
C PHE A 70 12.54 -7.95 1.47
N LYS A 71 13.28 -7.38 2.43
CA LYS A 71 14.48 -6.55 2.21
C LYS A 71 14.20 -5.33 1.32
N VAL A 72 13.00 -4.76 1.42
CA VAL A 72 12.59 -3.53 0.73
C VAL A 72 13.00 -2.32 1.57
N ASP A 73 13.91 -1.51 1.05
CA ASP A 73 14.27 -0.24 1.66
C ASP A 73 13.12 0.77 1.56
N ALA A 74 12.90 1.53 2.63
CA ALA A 74 11.77 2.45 2.72
C ALA A 74 11.95 3.68 1.84
N ALA A 75 13.19 4.20 1.70
CA ALA A 75 13.48 5.33 0.83
C ALA A 75 13.33 4.92 -0.64
N ASP A 76 13.90 3.78 -1.03
CA ASP A 76 13.78 3.26 -2.41
C ASP A 76 12.33 2.96 -2.79
N TYR A 77 11.55 2.41 -1.85
CA TYR A 77 10.11 2.19 -2.02
C TYR A 77 9.36 3.50 -2.25
N MET A 78 9.65 4.54 -1.44
CA MET A 78 9.03 5.86 -1.59
C MET A 78 9.42 6.54 -2.90
N LEU A 79 10.70 6.49 -3.29
CA LEU A 79 11.19 7.07 -4.54
C LEU A 79 10.49 6.41 -5.74
N SER A 80 10.40 5.08 -5.72
CA SER A 80 9.77 4.31 -6.81
C SER A 80 8.28 4.61 -6.97
N LEU A 81 7.54 4.82 -5.88
CA LEU A 81 6.08 5.00 -5.91
C LEU A 81 5.64 6.47 -5.96
N CYS A 82 6.43 7.40 -5.44
CA CYS A 82 6.01 8.77 -5.16
C CYS A 82 6.83 9.84 -5.91
N GLY A 83 7.72 9.46 -6.83
CA GLY A 83 8.39 10.40 -7.75
C GLY A 83 7.45 10.98 -8.82
N ASP A 84 7.87 12.05 -9.48
CA ASP A 84 7.01 12.83 -10.40
C ASP A 84 6.56 12.05 -11.65
N GLN A 85 7.33 11.05 -12.07
CA GLN A 85 7.00 10.11 -13.16
C GLN A 85 6.86 8.66 -12.65
N ALA A 86 6.54 8.50 -11.37
CA ALA A 86 6.64 7.20 -10.72
C ALA A 86 5.67 6.16 -11.23
N LEU A 87 4.43 6.54 -11.60
CA LEU A 87 3.36 5.57 -11.83
C LEU A 87 2.76 5.69 -13.24
N ARG A 88 2.89 4.61 -14.01
CA ARG A 88 2.24 4.41 -15.31
C ARG A 88 0.96 3.61 -15.12
N GLU A 89 -0.15 4.14 -15.60
CA GLU A 89 -1.42 3.40 -15.61
C GLU A 89 -1.39 2.32 -16.70
N LEU A 90 -1.78 1.10 -16.32
CA LEU A 90 -1.96 -0.01 -17.23
C LEU A 90 -3.46 -0.26 -17.37
N SER A 91 -3.96 -0.13 -18.60
CA SER A 91 -5.29 -0.62 -18.95
C SER A 91 -5.27 -2.15 -18.88
N SER A 92 -6.00 -2.74 -17.93
CA SER A 92 -6.23 -4.18 -17.99
C SER A 92 -7.49 -4.45 -18.82
N PRO A 93 -7.40 -5.13 -19.98
CA PRO A 93 -8.58 -5.59 -20.71
C PRO A 93 -9.32 -6.76 -20.01
N GLY A 94 -8.97 -7.08 -18.76
CA GLY A 94 -9.45 -8.25 -18.04
C GLY A 94 -10.83 -8.11 -17.38
N LYS A 95 -11.46 -9.26 -17.11
CA LYS A 95 -12.82 -9.44 -16.55
C LYS A 95 -13.09 -8.73 -15.21
N SER A 96 -12.08 -8.29 -14.46
CA SER A 96 -12.25 -7.74 -13.10
C SER A 96 -12.64 -6.26 -13.07
N GLY A 97 -12.30 -5.49 -14.10
CA GLY A 97 -12.45 -4.02 -14.13
C GLY A 97 -11.53 -3.29 -13.14
N SER A 98 -10.42 -3.92 -12.70
CA SER A 98 -9.47 -3.29 -11.78
C SER A 98 -8.45 -2.44 -12.55
N PHE A 99 -8.14 -1.26 -12.05
CA PHE A 99 -7.02 -0.43 -12.53
C PHE A 99 -5.70 -0.93 -11.95
N PHE A 100 -4.65 -0.88 -12.76
CA PHE A 100 -3.29 -1.19 -12.36
C PHE A 100 -2.41 0.02 -12.61
N TYR A 101 -1.48 0.26 -11.68
CA TYR A 101 -0.41 1.22 -11.85
C TYR A 101 0.91 0.50 -11.64
N LEU A 102 1.89 0.79 -12.46
CA LEU A 102 3.20 0.17 -12.46
C LEU A 102 4.25 1.24 -12.25
N THR A 103 5.25 0.96 -11.42
CA THR A 103 6.34 1.90 -11.22
C THR A 103 7.21 2.04 -12.46
N SER A 104 7.85 3.19 -12.67
CA SER A 104 8.72 3.43 -13.84
C SER A 104 9.91 2.48 -13.93
N ASN A 105 10.40 1.99 -12.79
CA ASN A 105 11.45 0.97 -12.69
C ASN A 105 10.92 -0.48 -12.68
N ASP A 106 9.62 -0.65 -12.96
CA ASP A 106 8.93 -1.92 -13.05
C ASP A 106 9.00 -2.82 -11.79
N GLN A 107 9.39 -2.28 -10.64
CA GLN A 107 9.55 -3.05 -9.39
C GLN A 107 8.22 -3.31 -8.67
N TYR A 108 7.31 -2.35 -8.70
CA TYR A 108 6.08 -2.39 -7.90
C TYR A 108 4.84 -2.18 -8.76
N MET A 109 3.77 -2.87 -8.39
CA MET A 109 2.46 -2.72 -8.99
C MET A 109 1.42 -2.41 -7.92
N ILE A 110 0.61 -1.39 -8.20
CA ILE A 110 -0.56 -1.01 -7.41
C ILE A 110 -1.80 -1.52 -8.14
N LYS A 111 -2.65 -2.28 -7.46
CA LYS A 111 -3.93 -2.78 -7.99
C LYS A 111 -5.10 -2.18 -7.21
N THR A 112 -6.13 -1.69 -7.90
CA THR A 112 -7.40 -1.37 -7.23
C THR A 112 -8.17 -2.64 -6.87
N MET A 113 -8.70 -2.69 -5.65
CA MET A 113 -9.35 -3.86 -5.08
C MET A 113 -10.82 -3.58 -4.77
N LYS A 114 -11.70 -4.54 -5.07
CA LYS A 114 -13.11 -4.51 -4.65
C LYS A 114 -13.21 -4.76 -3.15
N LYS A 115 -14.25 -4.20 -2.52
CA LYS A 115 -14.50 -4.35 -1.07
C LYS A 115 -14.51 -5.81 -0.60
N ALA A 116 -15.02 -6.73 -1.42
CA ALA A 116 -15.04 -8.17 -1.11
C ALA A 116 -13.63 -8.78 -1.10
N GLU A 117 -12.79 -8.47 -2.08
CA GLU A 117 -11.39 -8.93 -2.14
C GLU A 117 -10.60 -8.42 -0.93
N VAL A 118 -10.79 -7.14 -0.56
CA VAL A 118 -10.15 -6.53 0.63
C VAL A 118 -10.53 -7.27 1.92
N LYS A 119 -11.80 -7.64 2.09
CA LYS A 119 -12.25 -8.40 3.26
C LYS A 119 -11.56 -9.78 3.33
N ILE A 120 -11.41 -10.46 2.20
CA ILE A 120 -10.74 -11.77 2.14
C ILE A 120 -9.26 -11.60 2.46
N PHE A 121 -8.60 -10.63 1.83
CA PHE A 121 -7.18 -10.32 2.06
C PHE A 121 -6.89 -10.05 3.54
N LEU A 122 -7.71 -9.23 4.19
CA LEU A 122 -7.55 -8.92 5.61
C LEU A 122 -7.78 -10.13 6.51
N LYS A 123 -8.70 -11.06 6.16
CA LYS A 123 -8.90 -12.31 6.90
C LYS A 123 -7.68 -13.23 6.82
N MET A 124 -7.00 -13.28 5.67
CA MET A 124 -5.79 -14.10 5.48
C MET A 124 -4.49 -13.43 5.92
N LEU A 125 -4.49 -12.13 6.23
CA LEU A 125 -3.28 -11.34 6.47
C LEU A 125 -2.36 -11.94 7.56
N ARG A 126 -2.93 -12.46 8.65
CA ARG A 126 -2.15 -13.11 9.71
C ARG A 126 -1.47 -14.39 9.25
N ALA A 127 -2.20 -15.25 8.53
CA ALA A 127 -1.65 -16.49 7.99
C ALA A 127 -0.55 -16.18 6.95
N TYR A 128 -0.79 -15.19 6.08
CA TYR A 128 0.20 -14.70 5.12
C TYR A 128 1.47 -14.17 5.82
N TYR A 129 1.34 -13.35 6.85
CA TYR A 129 2.47 -12.83 7.62
C TYR A 129 3.32 -13.95 8.22
N ASN A 130 2.67 -14.93 8.87
CA ASN A 130 3.36 -16.07 9.47
C ASN A 130 4.08 -16.90 8.40
N HIS A 131 3.45 -17.12 7.24
CA HIS A 131 4.06 -17.83 6.12
C HIS A 131 5.33 -17.12 5.62
N VAL A 132 5.25 -15.81 5.35
CA VAL A 132 6.42 -15.03 4.91
C VAL A 132 7.55 -15.05 5.94
N ARG A 133 7.21 -14.98 7.23
CA ARG A 133 8.19 -15.06 8.32
C ARG A 133 8.87 -16.43 8.41
N SER A 134 8.16 -17.52 8.12
CA SER A 134 8.70 -18.88 8.15
C SER A 134 9.48 -19.26 6.88
N PHE A 135 9.22 -18.59 5.76
CA PHE A 135 9.76 -18.98 4.45
C PHE A 135 10.34 -17.77 3.69
N GLU A 136 11.64 -17.51 3.86
CA GLU A 136 12.34 -16.37 3.24
C GLU A 136 12.23 -16.36 1.70
N ASN A 137 12.25 -17.53 1.06
CA ASN A 137 12.20 -17.69 -0.39
C ASN A 137 10.81 -18.07 -0.92
N THR A 138 9.76 -17.59 -0.27
CA THR A 138 8.40 -17.93 -0.69
C THR A 138 8.04 -17.42 -2.09
N LEU A 139 7.35 -18.27 -2.86
CA LEU A 139 6.79 -17.92 -4.17
C LEU A 139 5.45 -17.16 -4.08
N VAL A 140 4.89 -16.97 -2.88
CA VAL A 140 3.66 -16.18 -2.74
C VAL A 140 3.94 -14.73 -3.13
N THR A 141 2.92 -14.07 -3.69
CA THR A 141 3.03 -12.67 -4.07
C THR A 141 3.43 -11.81 -2.87
N LYS A 142 4.45 -10.97 -3.06
CA LYS A 142 4.96 -10.05 -2.03
C LYS A 142 4.07 -8.81 -1.95
N PHE A 143 3.33 -8.67 -0.86
CA PHE A 143 2.47 -7.51 -0.59
C PHE A 143 3.17 -6.49 0.33
N PHE A 144 3.08 -5.20 -0.02
CA PHE A 144 3.82 -4.12 0.64
C PHE A 144 2.93 -3.05 1.27
N GLY A 145 1.66 -3.00 0.91
CA GLY A 145 0.70 -2.04 1.45
C GLY A 145 -0.73 -2.37 1.06
N LEU A 146 -1.67 -1.91 1.88
CA LEU A 146 -3.10 -1.92 1.59
C LEU A 146 -3.69 -0.61 2.10
N HIS A 147 -4.22 0.19 1.20
CA HIS A 147 -4.60 1.56 1.50
C HIS A 147 -5.96 1.93 0.92
N CYS A 148 -6.67 2.86 1.55
CA CYS A 148 -7.93 3.37 1.04
C CYS A 148 -7.90 4.89 0.93
N VAL A 149 -8.26 5.38 -0.25
CA VAL A 149 -8.50 6.79 -0.52
C VAL A 149 -10.01 7.02 -0.63
N LYS A 150 -10.50 8.02 0.11
CA LYS A 150 -11.86 8.54 0.01
C LYS A 150 -11.79 10.01 -0.39
N LEU A 151 -12.30 10.37 -1.56
CA LEU A 151 -12.40 11.78 -1.97
C LEU A 151 -13.55 12.44 -1.20
N SER A 152 -13.35 13.68 -0.76
CA SER A 152 -14.42 14.45 -0.11
C SER A 152 -15.50 14.83 -1.13
N GLY A 153 -16.78 14.72 -0.75
CA GLY A 153 -17.93 14.96 -1.63
C GLY A 153 -18.36 13.78 -2.51
N ALA A 154 -17.48 12.83 -2.81
CA ALA A 154 -17.85 11.60 -3.52
C ALA A 154 -18.07 10.43 -2.53
N ASN A 155 -19.14 9.65 -2.72
CA ASN A 155 -19.29 8.35 -2.05
C ASN A 155 -18.32 7.28 -2.58
N GLN A 156 -17.35 7.67 -3.41
CA GLN A 156 -16.34 6.80 -3.98
C GLN A 156 -15.19 6.56 -2.98
N LYS A 157 -14.97 5.29 -2.67
CA LYS A 157 -13.81 4.79 -1.93
C LYS A 157 -13.04 3.87 -2.86
N LYS A 158 -11.74 4.12 -3.03
CA LYS A 158 -10.85 3.24 -3.79
C LYS A 158 -9.86 2.63 -2.83
N VAL A 159 -9.85 1.29 -2.76
CA VAL A 159 -8.83 0.55 -2.03
C VAL A 159 -7.78 0.11 -3.03
N VAL A 160 -6.52 0.31 -2.69
CA VAL A 160 -5.37 -0.08 -3.48
C VAL A 160 -4.48 -1.02 -2.68
N GLN A 161 -3.85 -1.94 -3.38
CA GLN A 161 -2.92 -2.89 -2.81
C GLN A 161 -1.61 -2.80 -3.58
N ASP A 162 -0.52 -2.60 -2.85
CA ASP A 162 0.82 -2.50 -3.38
C ASP A 162 1.50 -3.86 -3.29
N LYS A 163 2.13 -4.29 -4.38
CA LYS A 163 2.84 -5.57 -4.46
C LYS A 163 4.04 -5.49 -5.38
N ALA A 164 4.96 -6.45 -5.25
CA ALA A 164 6.01 -6.63 -6.24
C ALA A 164 5.41 -6.97 -7.61
N ARG A 165 6.05 -6.51 -8.69
CA ARG A 165 5.80 -7.07 -10.03
C ARG A 165 6.31 -8.50 -10.07
N VAL A 166 5.59 -9.38 -10.76
CA VAL A 166 6.05 -10.73 -11.04
C VAL A 166 6.97 -10.65 -12.24
N GLU A 167 8.26 -10.40 -12.01
CA GLU A 167 9.36 -10.67 -12.95
C GLU A 167 10.68 -10.64 -12.17
N HIS A 168 11.37 -11.79 -12.14
CA HIS A 168 12.55 -12.19 -11.32
C HIS A 168 12.26 -12.97 -10.03
N ALA A 169 11.61 -14.13 -10.16
CA ALA A 169 12.25 -15.37 -9.69
C ALA A 169 13.17 -15.82 -10.84
N ASN A 170 14.44 -16.14 -10.56
CA ASN A 170 15.55 -16.32 -11.51
C ASN A 170 16.19 -15.01 -12.01
N LYS A 171 17.10 -14.48 -11.20
CA LYS A 171 18.48 -14.33 -11.66
C LYS A 171 19.36 -15.10 -10.68
N SER A 172 20.17 -15.96 -11.27
CA SER A 172 21.14 -16.89 -10.70
C SER A 172 22.14 -16.22 -9.78
#